data_AF-A0A559LYC5-F1
#
_entry.id   AF-A0A559LYC5-F1
#
_cell.length_a   1.000
_cell.length_b   1.000
_cell.length_c   1.000
_cell.angle_alpha   90.00
_cell.angle_beta   90.00
_cell.angle_gamma   90.00
#
_symmetry.space_group_name_H-M   'P 1'
#
loop_
_entity.id
_entity.type
_entity.pdbx_description
1 polymer ?
#
loop_
_entity_poly.entity_id
_entity_poly.type
_entity_poly.pdbx_seq_one_letter_code
_entity_poly.pdbx_strand_id
1 'polypeptide(L)'
;AIATAPEVFQQPTPPPSDSRVTGSTDTHVADPREVKRMDVDEEISPRDMLSPISAEGDKQEETDLPALPVTDLCSTSMGYEFSNVRLLPSSPSSYLRAGSKFRGTQQSERQVYEVQVEIKHVDMRESFLCGYLRIQGTNWRLTEDHPTLTTYFEGEIIGSKYTFLTQHQDWGSNDKVDLQHWAKFAAFRPFQKAARKGHFSIPNLAQRDNIFMRWKEHFLVPDHRVRTISGASFEGFYYICFNQIHGTVSGIYFHAKSEKFQQLELKHVEDRGCFAAMEFR
;
A
#
# COMPACT_ATOMS: atom_id res chain seq x y z
N ALA A 1 -14.07 0.51 71.76
CA ALA A 1 -12.62 0.37 71.53
C ALA A 1 -12.45 -0.22 70.13
N ILE A 2 -12.15 0.61 69.12
CA ILE A 2 -10.79 0.97 68.66
C ILE A 2 -10.12 -0.28 68.02
N ALA A 3 -9.63 -0.32 66.79
CA ALA A 3 -9.10 0.74 65.93
C ALA A 3 -9.20 0.39 64.44
N THR A 4 -9.50 1.41 63.64
CA THR A 4 -9.13 1.58 62.24
C THR A 4 -7.61 1.74 62.11
N ALA A 5 -7.03 1.21 61.02
CA ALA A 5 -5.66 1.51 60.58
C ALA A 5 -5.67 1.88 59.07
N PRO A 6 -4.74 2.74 58.60
CA PRO A 6 -5.07 3.78 57.63
C PRO A 6 -4.65 3.49 56.19
N GLU A 7 -5.31 4.18 55.26
CA GLU A 7 -4.91 4.36 53.85
C GLU A 7 -3.54 5.03 53.73
N VAL A 8 -2.69 4.50 52.85
CA VAL A 8 -1.42 5.10 52.46
C VAL A 8 -1.55 5.63 51.03
N PHE A 9 -1.60 6.95 50.90
CA PHE A 9 -1.39 7.66 49.64
C PHE A 9 0.09 7.59 49.25
N GLN A 10 0.40 7.13 48.04
CA GLN A 10 1.70 7.37 47.39
C GLN A 10 1.50 8.20 46.13
N GLN A 11 2.07 9.40 46.13
CA GLN A 11 2.22 10.30 44.99
C GLN A 11 3.61 10.13 44.33
N PRO A 12 3.76 10.56 43.06
CA PRO A 12 4.80 10.08 42.14
C PRO A 12 6.19 10.73 42.33
N THR A 13 7.23 9.97 41.98
CA THR A 13 8.65 10.38 42.01
C THR A 13 9.00 11.33 40.84
N PRO A 14 9.80 12.40 41.07
CA PRO A 14 10.27 13.30 40.02
C PRO A 14 11.56 12.80 39.32
N PRO A 15 11.89 13.31 38.11
CA PRO A 15 13.07 12.88 37.35
C PRO A 15 14.37 13.59 37.83
N PRO A 16 15.55 12.98 37.62
CA PRO A 16 16.82 13.64 37.95
C PRO A 16 17.25 14.64 36.87
N SER A 17 17.62 15.83 37.32
CA SER A 17 18.18 16.95 36.56
C SER A 17 19.70 16.89 36.42
N ASP A 18 20.19 17.33 35.26
CA ASP A 18 21.59 17.59 34.93
C ASP A 18 22.31 18.52 35.92
N SER A 19 23.59 18.24 36.18
CA SER A 19 24.55 19.23 36.64
C SER A 19 25.89 19.07 35.91
N ARG A 20 26.16 20.04 35.02
CA ARG A 20 27.50 20.49 34.60
C ARG A 20 28.35 20.85 35.81
N VAL A 21 29.69 20.83 35.67
CA VAL A 21 30.59 21.99 35.85
C VAL A 21 32.08 21.58 35.75
N THR A 22 32.71 22.08 34.68
CA THR A 22 34.07 22.69 34.54
C THR A 22 35.35 21.90 34.86
N GLY A 23 36.48 22.11 34.16
CA GLY A 23 36.77 23.06 33.09
C GLY A 23 38.25 23.02 32.62
N SER A 24 38.53 23.88 31.63
CA SER A 24 39.81 24.52 31.23
C SER A 24 41.02 23.62 30.87
N THR A 25 41.83 23.86 29.85
CA THR A 25 42.39 25.14 29.34
C THR A 25 43.09 24.90 27.98
N ASP A 26 43.03 25.89 27.07
CA ASP A 26 44.10 26.41 26.18
C ASP A 26 44.97 25.46 25.31
N THR A 27 45.35 25.70 24.04
CA THR A 27 45.57 26.95 23.29
C THR A 27 45.94 26.66 21.80
N HIS A 28 45.74 27.67 20.93
CA HIS A 28 46.59 28.10 19.79
C HIS A 28 46.64 27.38 18.39
N VAL A 29 46.14 28.13 17.38
CA VAL A 29 46.89 28.73 16.22
C VAL A 29 46.75 28.16 14.78
N ALA A 30 46.44 29.13 13.89
CA ALA A 30 46.80 29.34 12.47
C ALA A 30 46.03 28.67 11.30
N ASP A 31 45.42 29.55 10.50
CA ASP A 31 45.19 29.51 9.03
C ASP A 31 46.48 30.03 8.33
N PRO A 32 46.84 29.69 7.06
CA PRO A 32 46.23 30.33 5.88
C PRO A 32 46.16 29.52 4.54
N ARG A 33 45.11 29.83 3.74
CA ARG A 33 45.08 30.17 2.28
C ARG A 33 45.73 29.24 1.21
N GLU A 34 44.96 28.89 0.15
CA GLU A 34 45.17 29.34 -1.26
C GLU A 34 44.21 28.70 -2.32
N VAL A 35 43.35 29.55 -2.90
CA VAL A 35 42.99 29.79 -4.32
C VAL A 35 43.49 28.84 -5.43
N LYS A 36 42.56 28.31 -6.26
CA LYS A 36 42.54 28.53 -7.74
C LYS A 36 41.21 28.15 -8.42
N ARG A 37 40.68 29.10 -9.20
CA ARG A 37 39.62 28.98 -10.22
C ARG A 37 40.22 28.61 -11.57
N MET A 38 39.44 28.00 -12.47
CA MET A 38 39.34 28.37 -13.90
C MET A 38 38.13 27.71 -14.58
N ASP A 39 37.29 28.57 -15.18
CA ASP A 39 36.20 28.33 -16.15
C ASP A 39 36.75 28.21 -17.60
N VAL A 40 35.82 28.04 -18.58
CA VAL A 40 35.86 28.25 -20.07
C VAL A 40 35.57 26.95 -20.84
N ASP A 41 34.66 26.80 -21.82
CA ASP A 41 33.58 27.62 -22.42
C ASP A 41 32.65 26.69 -23.27
N GLU A 42 31.44 27.15 -23.59
CA GLU A 42 30.47 26.60 -24.57
C GLU A 42 30.83 26.92 -26.04
N GLU A 43 30.36 26.12 -27.03
CA GLU A 43 29.49 26.58 -28.15
C GLU A 43 29.22 25.51 -29.27
N ILE A 44 27.92 25.28 -29.52
CA ILE A 44 27.12 25.41 -30.77
C ILE A 44 27.57 24.77 -32.13
N SER A 45 26.57 24.13 -32.78
CA SER A 45 26.46 23.40 -34.08
C SER A 45 26.29 24.33 -35.34
N PRO A 46 25.75 23.91 -36.52
CA PRO A 46 26.05 22.87 -37.53
C PRO A 46 26.40 23.45 -38.94
N ARG A 47 26.75 22.63 -39.95
CA ARG A 47 26.61 23.00 -41.39
C ARG A 47 26.25 21.84 -42.32
N ASP A 48 25.37 22.17 -43.26
CA ASP A 48 24.76 21.45 -44.38
C ASP A 48 25.73 20.90 -45.46
N MET A 49 25.27 19.91 -46.25
CA MET A 49 25.03 20.09 -47.70
C MET A 49 24.47 18.84 -48.43
N LEU A 50 23.29 19.06 -49.05
CA LEU A 50 22.86 18.75 -50.43
C LEU A 50 22.70 17.31 -50.97
N SER A 51 21.50 17.09 -51.53
CA SER A 51 21.09 16.05 -52.51
C SER A 51 21.62 16.33 -53.93
N PRO A 52 21.45 15.38 -54.88
CA PRO A 52 20.65 15.75 -56.07
C PRO A 52 19.73 14.65 -56.67
N ILE A 53 18.73 15.21 -57.37
CA ILE A 53 17.72 14.84 -58.38
C ILE A 53 18.12 13.90 -59.56
N SER A 54 17.14 13.15 -60.10
CA SER A 54 16.70 13.03 -61.54
C SER A 54 15.61 11.93 -61.68
N ALA A 55 14.35 12.21 -62.06
CA ALA A 55 13.75 12.33 -63.43
C ALA A 55 13.70 10.96 -64.18
N GLU A 56 12.64 10.45 -64.83
CA GLU A 56 11.54 10.98 -65.66
C GLU A 56 10.29 10.03 -65.60
N GLY A 57 9.04 10.50 -65.80
CA GLY A 57 8.21 10.32 -67.03
C GLY A 57 7.26 9.11 -66.90
N ASP A 58 5.96 9.07 -67.23
CA ASP A 58 5.14 9.77 -68.22
C ASP A 58 3.62 9.61 -67.88
N LYS A 59 2.78 10.36 -68.61
CA LYS A 59 1.36 10.74 -68.45
C LYS A 59 0.29 9.62 -68.55
N GLN A 60 -0.89 9.84 -67.93
CA GLN A 60 -2.17 10.11 -68.62
C GLN A 60 -3.36 10.31 -67.64
N GLU A 61 -4.17 11.34 -67.92
CA GLU A 61 -5.47 11.67 -67.30
C GLU A 61 -6.60 10.79 -67.88
N GLU A 62 -7.59 10.41 -67.07
CA GLU A 62 -9.00 10.71 -67.37
C GLU A 62 -9.89 10.55 -66.13
N THR A 63 -10.93 11.37 -66.11
CA THR A 63 -11.87 11.66 -65.02
C THR A 63 -12.98 10.61 -64.94
N ASP A 64 -13.35 10.17 -63.73
CA ASP A 64 -14.75 9.89 -63.36
C ASP A 64 -14.87 9.62 -61.84
N LEU A 65 -15.70 10.42 -61.17
CA LEU A 65 -16.28 10.16 -59.85
C LEU A 65 -17.69 9.53 -60.05
N PRO A 66 -18.40 8.99 -59.03
CA PRO A 66 -18.03 8.65 -57.65
C PRO A 66 -18.51 7.25 -57.20
N ALA A 67 -18.00 6.73 -56.08
CA ALA A 67 -18.77 5.87 -55.17
C ALA A 67 -18.15 5.81 -53.77
N LEU A 68 -18.55 6.75 -52.91
CA LEU A 68 -18.52 6.54 -51.46
C LEU A 68 -19.76 5.72 -51.08
N PRO A 69 -19.65 4.66 -50.27
CA PRO A 69 -20.78 4.26 -49.45
C PRO A 69 -20.81 5.19 -48.24
N VAL A 70 -21.81 6.06 -48.26
CA VAL A 70 -22.30 6.84 -47.13
C VAL A 70 -22.75 5.90 -46.02
N THR A 71 -22.48 6.40 -44.82
CA THR A 71 -22.88 6.01 -43.47
C THR A 71 -24.32 5.57 -43.26
N ASP A 72 -24.46 4.83 -42.16
CA ASP A 72 -25.60 4.74 -41.24
C ASP A 72 -26.84 3.97 -41.70
N LEU A 73 -27.17 2.95 -40.90
CA LEU A 73 -28.35 3.00 -40.03
C LEU A 73 -28.27 1.84 -39.03
N CYS A 74 -27.63 2.09 -37.88
CA CYS A 74 -28.16 1.59 -36.61
C CYS A 74 -27.66 2.47 -35.46
N SER A 75 -28.07 3.74 -35.50
CA SER A 75 -28.14 4.56 -34.30
C SER A 75 -29.38 4.14 -33.52
N THR A 76 -29.19 3.25 -32.55
CA THR A 76 -30.04 3.26 -31.35
C THR A 76 -29.38 4.20 -30.35
N SER A 77 -29.74 5.48 -30.48
CA SER A 77 -29.65 6.47 -29.42
C SER A 77 -30.48 5.99 -28.21
N MET A 78 -29.78 5.52 -27.19
CA MET A 78 -30.24 5.57 -25.80
C MET A 78 -29.10 6.23 -25.03
N GLY A 79 -29.25 7.53 -24.84
CA GLY A 79 -28.25 8.40 -24.24
C GLY A 79 -27.87 7.96 -22.84
N TYR A 80 -26.58 7.66 -22.69
CA TYR A 80 -25.73 8.18 -21.63
C TYR A 80 -24.34 8.32 -22.27
N GLU A 81 -23.75 9.52 -22.25
CA GLU A 81 -22.36 9.71 -22.65
C GLU A 81 -21.43 9.09 -21.61
N PHE A 82 -21.41 7.76 -21.56
CA PHE A 82 -20.33 7.03 -20.93
C PHE A 82 -19.24 6.87 -21.98
N SER A 83 -18.00 7.19 -21.61
CA SER A 83 -16.83 6.95 -22.46
C SER A 83 -16.88 5.54 -23.05
N ASN A 84 -16.82 5.41 -24.38
CA ASN A 84 -16.74 4.12 -25.06
C ASN A 84 -15.41 3.38 -24.80
N VAL A 85 -14.53 3.97 -24.00
CA VAL A 85 -13.28 3.36 -23.57
C VAL A 85 -13.58 2.29 -22.52
N ARG A 86 -13.48 1.02 -22.91
CA ARG A 86 -13.45 -0.09 -21.95
C ARG A 86 -12.23 0.08 -21.05
N LEU A 87 -12.42 0.23 -19.75
CA LEU A 87 -11.30 0.21 -18.81
C LEU A 87 -10.67 -1.18 -18.86
N LEU A 88 -9.39 -1.23 -19.26
CA LEU A 88 -8.59 -2.45 -19.26
C LEU A 88 -8.60 -3.08 -17.86
N PRO A 89 -8.51 -4.41 -17.73
CA PRO A 89 -8.44 -5.06 -16.43
C PRO A 89 -7.33 -4.43 -15.57
N SER A 90 -7.70 -3.70 -14.53
CA SER A 90 -6.77 -2.94 -13.67
C SER A 90 -6.01 -3.83 -12.68
N SER A 91 -6.26 -5.14 -12.73
CA SER A 91 -5.79 -6.11 -11.73
C SER A 91 -4.46 -6.72 -12.16
N PRO A 92 -3.44 -6.73 -11.28
CA PRO A 92 -2.10 -7.21 -11.62
C PRO A 92 -2.01 -8.74 -11.74
N SER A 93 -2.98 -9.48 -11.19
CA SER A 93 -3.07 -10.94 -11.28
C SER A 93 -4.51 -11.45 -11.13
N SER A 94 -4.70 -12.74 -11.41
CA SER A 94 -5.99 -13.42 -11.19
C SER A 94 -6.39 -13.53 -9.72
N TYR A 95 -5.44 -13.34 -8.80
CA TYR A 95 -5.69 -13.44 -7.37
C TYR A 95 -5.93 -12.08 -6.71
N LEU A 96 -5.45 -10.97 -7.29
CA LEU A 96 -5.67 -9.62 -6.75
C LEU A 96 -6.61 -8.83 -7.66
N ARG A 97 -7.90 -9.18 -7.60
CA ARG A 97 -8.97 -8.52 -8.34
C ARG A 97 -10.23 -8.40 -7.48
N ALA A 98 -11.18 -7.59 -7.94
CA ALA A 98 -12.50 -7.54 -7.34
C ALA A 98 -13.15 -8.94 -7.31
N GLY A 99 -13.72 -9.31 -6.17
CA GLY A 99 -14.34 -10.61 -5.92
C GLY A 99 -13.40 -11.71 -5.44
N SER A 100 -12.08 -11.51 -5.47
CA SER A 100 -11.12 -12.49 -4.97
C SER A 100 -11.33 -12.76 -3.48
N LYS A 101 -11.37 -14.04 -3.13
CA LYS A 101 -11.59 -14.51 -1.75
C LYS A 101 -10.36 -15.23 -1.24
N PHE A 102 -10.09 -15.04 0.05
CA PHE A 102 -8.98 -15.65 0.75
C PHE A 102 -9.46 -16.25 2.06
N ARG A 103 -8.88 -17.39 2.45
CA ARG A 103 -9.14 -18.02 3.74
C ARG A 103 -7.84 -18.45 4.40
N GLY A 104 -7.78 -18.33 5.71
CA GLY A 104 -6.70 -18.87 6.51
C GLY A 104 -6.86 -18.49 7.97
N THR A 105 -5.78 -18.06 8.62
CA THR A 105 -5.76 -17.88 10.06
C THR A 105 -5.04 -16.61 10.49
N GLN A 106 -5.52 -16.01 11.58
CA GLN A 106 -4.74 -15.07 12.38
C GLN A 106 -4.32 -15.74 13.69
N GLN A 107 -3.03 -15.74 13.98
CA GLN A 107 -2.44 -16.41 15.13
C GLN A 107 -1.75 -15.40 16.05
N SER A 108 -2.17 -15.40 17.31
CA SER A 108 -1.42 -14.83 18.43
C SER A 108 -0.64 -15.93 19.14
N GLU A 109 0.14 -15.59 20.18
CA GLU A 109 0.84 -16.56 21.03
C GLU A 109 -0.11 -17.58 21.67
N ARG A 110 -1.35 -17.17 21.94
CA ARG A 110 -2.31 -17.95 22.74
C ARG A 110 -3.47 -18.52 21.94
N GLN A 111 -3.85 -17.87 20.84
CA GLN A 111 -5.11 -18.12 20.16
C GLN A 111 -4.94 -18.12 18.64
N VAL A 112 -5.76 -18.93 17.98
CA VAL A 112 -5.84 -19.00 16.53
C VAL A 112 -7.27 -18.72 16.10
N TYR A 113 -7.41 -17.77 15.20
CA TYR A 113 -8.67 -17.33 14.64
C TYR A 113 -8.74 -17.72 13.18
N GLU A 114 -9.90 -18.17 12.73
CA GLU A 114 -10.15 -18.31 11.30
C GLU A 114 -10.45 -16.95 10.71
N VAL A 115 -9.84 -16.67 9.56
CA VAL A 115 -10.01 -15.41 8.85
C VAL A 115 -10.43 -15.69 7.41
N GLN A 116 -11.38 -14.90 6.95
CA GLN A 116 -11.83 -14.85 5.56
C GLN A 116 -11.74 -13.41 5.08
N VAL A 117 -11.17 -13.21 3.91
CA VAL A 117 -11.05 -11.89 3.28
C VAL A 117 -11.71 -11.93 1.91
N GLU A 118 -12.46 -10.90 1.59
CA GLU A 118 -13.00 -10.68 0.26
C GLU A 118 -12.58 -9.30 -0.25
N ILE A 119 -11.83 -9.30 -1.36
CA ILE A 119 -11.42 -8.08 -2.04
C ILE A 119 -12.61 -7.55 -2.84
N LYS A 120 -12.99 -6.30 -2.65
CA LYS A 120 -14.12 -5.67 -3.34
C LYS A 120 -13.69 -4.79 -4.49
N HIS A 121 -12.57 -4.08 -4.34
CA HIS A 121 -12.06 -3.19 -5.37
C HIS A 121 -10.53 -3.12 -5.31
N VAL A 122 -9.89 -2.96 -6.47
CA VAL A 122 -8.44 -2.77 -6.62
C VAL A 122 -8.20 -1.70 -7.68
N ASP A 123 -7.48 -0.66 -7.28
CA ASP A 123 -6.97 0.39 -8.16
C ASP A 123 -5.46 0.52 -7.98
N MET A 124 -4.72 -0.10 -8.90
CA MET A 124 -3.25 -0.07 -8.89
C MET A 124 -2.70 1.33 -9.18
N ARG A 125 -3.42 2.17 -9.91
CA ARG A 125 -2.99 3.52 -10.26
C ARG A 125 -3.07 4.43 -9.04
N GLU A 126 -4.17 4.34 -8.30
CA GLU A 126 -4.33 5.08 -7.04
C GLU A 126 -3.64 4.43 -5.84
N SER A 127 -2.97 3.28 -6.06
CA SER A 127 -2.32 2.47 -5.03
C SER A 127 -3.27 2.10 -3.89
N PHE A 128 -4.49 1.71 -4.26
CA PHE A 128 -5.62 1.51 -3.36
C PHE A 128 -6.27 0.14 -3.59
N LEU A 129 -6.79 -0.44 -2.51
CA LEU A 129 -7.79 -1.51 -2.58
C LEU A 129 -8.72 -1.42 -1.38
N CYS A 130 -9.84 -2.12 -1.42
CA CYS A 130 -10.69 -2.29 -0.25
C CYS A 130 -11.40 -3.63 -0.25
N GLY A 131 -11.92 -4.01 0.91
CA GLY A 131 -12.58 -5.28 1.08
C GLY A 131 -13.19 -5.48 2.45
N TYR A 132 -13.61 -6.71 2.70
CA TYR A 132 -14.08 -7.14 4.01
C TYR A 132 -13.13 -8.16 4.62
N LEU A 133 -12.85 -8.01 5.91
CA LEU A 133 -12.13 -8.98 6.73
C LEU A 133 -13.12 -9.54 7.74
N ARG A 134 -13.32 -10.86 7.70
CA ARG A 134 -14.16 -11.60 8.63
C ARG A 134 -13.28 -12.48 9.49
N ILE A 135 -13.38 -12.32 10.80
CA ILE A 135 -12.64 -13.09 11.79
C ILE A 135 -13.61 -13.84 12.71
N GLN A 136 -13.31 -15.10 12.99
CA GLN A 136 -14.11 -15.97 13.84
C GLN A 136 -13.20 -16.82 14.75
N GLY A 137 -13.64 -17.04 15.98
CA GLY A 137 -12.96 -17.93 16.92
C GLY A 137 -13.12 -19.40 16.52
N THR A 138 -12.04 -20.18 16.58
CA THR A 138 -12.03 -21.61 16.24
C THR A 138 -12.62 -22.47 17.36
N ASN A 139 -12.08 -22.33 18.58
CA ASN A 139 -12.44 -23.14 19.75
C ASN A 139 -12.91 -22.30 20.95
N TRP A 140 -12.79 -20.97 20.86
CA TRP A 140 -13.18 -20.01 21.89
C TRP A 140 -13.97 -18.89 21.23
N ARG A 141 -14.98 -18.34 21.91
CA ARG A 141 -15.72 -17.19 21.38
C ARG A 141 -14.75 -16.02 21.20
N LEU A 142 -14.73 -15.41 20.01
CA LEU A 142 -13.87 -14.24 19.74
C LEU A 142 -14.10 -13.15 20.78
N THR A 143 -15.36 -12.89 21.11
CA THR A 143 -15.82 -12.17 22.30
C THR A 143 -17.11 -12.81 22.82
N GLU A 144 -17.52 -12.54 24.07
CA GLU A 144 -18.70 -13.17 24.70
C GLU A 144 -19.98 -13.00 23.85
N ASP A 145 -20.13 -11.82 23.24
CA ASP A 145 -21.31 -11.38 22.49
C ASP A 145 -21.17 -11.50 20.96
N HIS A 146 -19.95 -11.55 20.41
CA HIS A 146 -19.72 -11.57 18.96
C HIS A 146 -18.87 -12.78 18.53
N PRO A 147 -19.50 -13.90 18.11
CA PRO A 147 -18.77 -15.09 17.66
C PRO A 147 -18.05 -14.88 16.31
N THR A 148 -18.44 -13.84 15.58
CA THR A 148 -17.85 -13.44 14.30
C THR A 148 -17.85 -11.92 14.24
N LEU A 149 -16.72 -11.35 13.83
CA LEU A 149 -16.61 -9.93 13.48
C LEU A 149 -16.33 -9.81 11.99
N THR A 150 -16.94 -8.82 11.35
CA THR A 150 -16.67 -8.47 9.96
C THR A 150 -16.44 -6.98 9.88
N THR A 151 -15.28 -6.58 9.37
CA THR A 151 -14.86 -5.19 9.23
C THR A 151 -14.66 -4.85 7.77
N TYR A 152 -14.95 -3.60 7.42
CA TYR A 152 -14.48 -3.00 6.18
C TYR A 152 -13.04 -2.52 6.37
N PHE A 153 -12.18 -2.81 5.40
CA PHE A 153 -10.81 -2.31 5.39
C PHE A 153 -10.46 -1.63 4.07
N GLU A 154 -9.54 -0.68 4.17
CA GLU A 154 -8.87 -0.05 3.04
C GLU A 154 -7.39 -0.44 3.05
N GLY A 155 -6.83 -0.59 1.86
CA GLY A 155 -5.47 -1.05 1.65
C GLY A 155 -4.66 -0.02 0.88
N GLU A 156 -3.52 0.36 1.44
CA GLU A 156 -2.48 1.12 0.74
C GLU A 156 -1.52 0.16 0.06
N ILE A 157 -1.31 0.32 -1.24
CA ILE A 157 -0.33 -0.46 -1.99
C ILE A 157 1.02 0.25 -1.96
N ILE A 158 2.07 -0.42 -1.48
CA ILE A 158 3.40 0.16 -1.40
C ILE A 158 4.00 0.25 -2.80
N GLY A 159 4.41 1.45 -3.19
CA GLY A 159 4.86 1.76 -4.54
C GLY A 159 5.28 3.22 -4.67
N SER A 160 4.72 3.91 -5.65
CA SER A 160 5.03 5.32 -5.94
C SER A 160 4.34 6.31 -4.99
N LYS A 161 3.08 6.03 -4.60
CA LYS A 161 2.28 6.91 -3.73
C LYS A 161 2.57 6.67 -2.25
N TYR A 162 2.61 5.40 -1.86
CA TYR A 162 2.84 4.98 -0.49
C TYR A 162 4.19 4.28 -0.37
N THR A 163 5.04 4.74 0.56
CA THR A 163 6.36 4.15 0.77
C THR A 163 6.32 3.15 1.92
N PHE A 164 7.43 2.47 2.20
CA PHE A 164 7.52 1.53 3.32
C PHE A 164 7.38 2.19 4.69
N LEU A 165 7.64 3.50 4.80
CA LEU A 165 7.45 4.25 6.04
C LEU A 165 6.00 4.73 6.11
N THR A 166 5.34 4.44 7.23
CA THR A 166 3.93 4.75 7.43
C THR A 166 3.77 6.25 7.72
N GLN A 167 2.93 6.93 6.94
CA GLN A 167 2.77 8.40 7.01
C GLN A 167 1.59 8.83 7.90
N HIS A 168 0.82 7.87 8.43
CA HIS A 168 -0.32 8.10 9.32
C HIS A 168 0.11 8.14 10.79
N GLN A 169 0.20 9.35 11.35
CA GLN A 169 0.65 9.56 12.74
C GLN A 169 -0.29 8.90 13.77
N ASP A 170 -1.58 8.85 13.47
CA ASP A 170 -2.63 8.26 14.30
C ASP A 170 -2.60 6.72 14.34
N TRP A 171 -1.88 6.07 13.42
CA TRP A 171 -1.72 4.60 13.42
C TRP A 171 -0.69 4.11 14.44
N GLY A 172 0.05 5.03 15.08
CA GLY A 172 1.00 4.71 16.15
C GLY A 172 2.26 3.97 15.70
N SER A 173 2.53 3.89 14.39
CA SER A 173 3.80 3.37 13.85
C SER A 173 4.86 4.49 13.74
N ASN A 174 6.11 4.10 13.61
CA ASN A 174 7.23 4.97 13.29
C ASN A 174 8.25 4.21 12.43
N ASP A 175 9.22 4.91 11.85
CA ASP A 175 10.20 4.32 10.92
C ASP A 175 10.89 3.07 11.45
N LYS A 176 11.21 3.05 12.75
CA LYS A 176 11.85 1.88 13.39
C LYS A 176 10.89 0.70 13.44
N VAL A 177 9.64 0.93 13.82
CA VAL A 177 8.59 -0.09 13.85
C VAL A 177 8.31 -0.61 12.45
N ASP A 178 8.15 0.26 11.46
CA ASP A 178 7.88 -0.13 10.07
C ASP A 178 8.99 -1.05 9.55
N LEU A 179 10.26 -0.63 9.66
CA LEU A 179 11.38 -1.41 9.18
C LEU A 179 11.51 -2.77 9.90
N GLN A 180 11.13 -2.86 11.17
CA GLN A 180 11.12 -4.11 11.93
C GLN A 180 10.03 -5.07 11.44
N HIS A 181 8.84 -4.57 11.12
CA HIS A 181 7.74 -5.38 10.60
C HIS A 181 8.03 -5.83 9.16
N TRP A 182 8.45 -4.92 8.30
CA TRP A 182 8.81 -5.26 6.92
C TRP A 182 9.94 -6.29 6.84
N ALA A 183 10.93 -6.21 7.74
CA ALA A 183 12.03 -7.18 7.80
C ALA A 183 11.60 -8.62 8.12
N LYS A 184 10.37 -8.85 8.60
CA LYS A 184 9.83 -10.20 8.79
C LYS A 184 9.50 -10.89 7.47
N PHE A 185 9.21 -10.13 6.41
CA PHE A 185 8.97 -10.70 5.09
C PHE A 185 10.30 -10.94 4.37
N ALA A 186 10.58 -12.18 3.98
CA ALA A 186 11.79 -12.50 3.23
C ALA A 186 11.88 -11.70 1.91
N ALA A 187 10.73 -11.46 1.27
CA ALA A 187 10.62 -10.66 0.06
C ALA A 187 11.06 -9.18 0.23
N PHE A 188 11.14 -8.67 1.46
CA PHE A 188 11.55 -7.30 1.74
C PHE A 188 13.06 -7.09 1.68
N ARG A 189 13.87 -8.16 1.79
CA ARG A 189 15.34 -8.09 1.84
C ARG A 189 15.97 -7.21 0.74
N PRO A 190 15.53 -7.26 -0.54
CA PRO A 190 16.09 -6.41 -1.60
C PRO A 190 15.83 -4.91 -1.38
N PHE A 191 14.78 -4.55 -0.65
CA PHE A 191 14.33 -3.17 -0.48
C PHE A 191 14.82 -2.52 0.82
N GLN A 192 15.36 -3.29 1.76
CA GLN A 192 15.71 -2.84 3.11
C GLN A 192 16.61 -1.59 3.15
N LYS A 193 17.58 -1.48 2.22
CA LYS A 193 18.46 -0.30 2.15
C LYS A 193 17.76 0.92 1.57
N ALA A 194 16.93 0.73 0.54
CA ALA A 194 16.22 1.81 -0.14
C ALA A 194 15.06 2.35 0.72
N ALA A 195 14.36 1.49 1.44
CA ALA A 195 13.25 1.84 2.33
C ALA A 195 13.62 2.88 3.39
N ARG A 196 14.87 2.86 3.88
CA ARG A 196 15.38 3.82 4.88
C ARG A 196 15.52 5.25 4.36
N LYS A 197 15.55 5.46 3.04
CA LYS A 197 15.76 6.77 2.42
C LYS A 197 14.47 7.56 2.24
N GLY A 198 13.30 6.99 2.57
CA GLY A 198 12.00 7.64 2.47
C GLY A 198 11.45 7.73 1.03
N HIS A 199 12.24 8.22 0.06
CA HIS A 199 11.85 8.23 -1.35
C HIS A 199 12.06 6.85 -1.97
N PHE A 200 10.95 6.16 -2.23
CA PHE A 200 10.97 4.79 -2.72
C PHE A 200 9.91 4.61 -3.81
N SER A 201 10.29 3.96 -4.91
CA SER A 201 9.38 3.58 -5.98
C SER A 201 9.77 2.17 -6.45
N ILE A 202 8.77 1.29 -6.60
CA ILE A 202 8.96 -0.03 -7.17
C ILE A 202 8.60 0.05 -8.64
N PRO A 203 9.57 0.00 -9.57
CA PRO A 203 9.26 -0.03 -10.99
C PRO A 203 8.55 -1.34 -11.32
N ASN A 204 7.53 -1.23 -12.18
CA ASN A 204 6.70 -2.33 -12.66
C ASN A 204 6.09 -3.16 -11.52
N LEU A 205 5.51 -2.50 -10.51
CA LEU A 205 4.94 -3.15 -9.33
C LEU A 205 3.96 -4.28 -9.69
N ALA A 206 3.10 -4.05 -10.69
CA ALA A 206 2.13 -5.04 -11.15
C ALA A 206 2.78 -6.35 -11.67
N GLN A 207 4.04 -6.29 -12.13
CA GLN A 207 4.79 -7.43 -12.65
C GLN A 207 5.65 -8.12 -11.58
N ARG A 208 5.64 -7.65 -10.33
CA ARG A 208 6.42 -8.25 -9.25
C ARG A 208 5.67 -9.43 -8.64
N ASP A 209 6.41 -10.46 -8.25
CA ASP A 209 5.85 -11.63 -7.56
C ASP A 209 5.20 -11.24 -6.23
N ASN A 210 5.77 -10.25 -5.52
CA ASN A 210 5.30 -9.82 -4.22
C ASN A 210 4.88 -8.35 -4.26
N ILE A 211 3.65 -8.08 -3.81
CA ILE A 211 3.10 -6.74 -3.60
C ILE A 211 2.98 -6.51 -2.10
N PHE A 212 3.61 -5.45 -1.61
CA PHE A 212 3.48 -5.04 -0.22
C PHE A 212 2.30 -4.09 -0.06
N MET A 213 1.57 -4.21 1.05
CA MET A 213 0.42 -3.37 1.34
C MET A 213 0.29 -3.08 2.84
N ARG A 214 -0.46 -2.05 3.20
CA ARG A 214 -0.97 -1.87 4.56
C ARG A 214 -2.48 -1.93 4.55
N TRP A 215 -3.09 -2.77 5.37
CA TRP A 215 -4.56 -2.85 5.48
C TRP A 215 -5.04 -2.24 6.78
N LYS A 216 -5.90 -1.23 6.70
CA LYS A 216 -6.50 -0.55 7.84
C LYS A 216 -7.99 -0.86 7.89
N GLU A 217 -8.44 -1.46 8.98
CA GLU A 217 -9.86 -1.65 9.25
C GLU A 217 -10.48 -0.33 9.73
N HIS A 218 -11.71 -0.03 9.29
CA HIS A 218 -12.40 1.23 9.60
C HIS A 218 -13.61 1.03 10.50
N PHE A 219 -14.53 0.15 10.12
CA PHE A 219 -15.80 -0.03 10.83
C PHE A 219 -16.34 -1.44 10.67
N LEU A 220 -17.20 -1.84 11.61
CA LEU A 220 -17.91 -3.11 11.57
C LEU A 220 -19.07 -3.10 10.58
N VAL A 221 -19.35 -4.26 10.02
CA VAL A 221 -20.50 -4.53 9.15
C VAL A 221 -21.35 -5.62 9.82
N PRO A 222 -22.68 -5.47 9.88
CA PRO A 222 -23.49 -4.42 9.24
C PRO A 222 -23.56 -3.10 10.02
N ASP A 223 -23.25 -3.09 11.31
CA ASP A 223 -23.39 -1.90 12.15
C ASP A 223 -22.07 -1.11 12.28
N HIS A 224 -21.94 -0.08 11.44
CA HIS A 224 -20.78 0.82 11.41
C HIS A 224 -20.68 1.76 12.63
N ARG A 225 -21.71 1.80 13.49
CA ARG A 225 -21.73 2.69 14.66
C ARG A 225 -21.01 2.08 15.87
N VAL A 226 -20.82 0.76 15.87
CA VAL A 226 -20.09 0.06 16.93
C VAL A 226 -18.60 0.36 16.80
N ARG A 227 -18.04 1.04 17.80
CA ARG A 227 -16.61 1.42 17.84
C ARG A 227 -15.79 0.63 18.83
N THR A 228 -16.44 0.09 19.86
CA THR A 228 -15.78 -0.63 20.95
C THR A 228 -16.32 -2.04 21.03
N ILE A 229 -15.44 -3.02 21.09
CA ILE A 229 -15.79 -4.43 21.22
C ILE A 229 -15.12 -4.95 22.49
N SER A 230 -15.88 -5.59 23.37
CA SER A 230 -15.30 -6.16 24.59
C SER A 230 -14.31 -7.27 24.24
N GLY A 231 -13.04 -7.11 24.59
CA GLY A 231 -12.01 -8.13 24.34
C GLY A 231 -11.42 -8.15 22.93
N ALA A 232 -11.80 -7.24 22.04
CA ALA A 232 -11.24 -7.13 20.69
C ALA A 232 -11.09 -5.66 20.24
N SER A 233 -10.20 -5.39 19.28
CA SER A 233 -10.03 -4.07 18.68
C SER A 233 -9.55 -4.19 17.24
N PHE A 234 -10.00 -3.26 16.40
CA PHE A 234 -9.58 -3.08 15.00
C PHE A 234 -8.91 -1.70 14.78
N GLU A 235 -8.43 -1.08 15.86
CA GLU A 235 -7.74 0.22 15.80
C GLU A 235 -6.40 0.16 15.08
N GLY A 236 -5.75 -1.00 15.06
CA GLY A 236 -4.47 -1.21 14.39
C GLY A 236 -4.58 -1.31 12.88
N PHE A 237 -3.51 -1.79 12.27
CA PHE A 237 -3.43 -2.09 10.85
C PHE A 237 -2.52 -3.30 10.62
N TYR A 238 -2.57 -3.85 9.41
CA TYR A 238 -1.76 -4.99 9.01
C TYR A 238 -0.68 -4.56 8.03
N TYR A 239 0.56 -5.00 8.26
CA TYR A 239 1.57 -5.08 7.21
C TYR A 239 1.32 -6.33 6.39
N ILE A 240 1.25 -6.22 5.07
CA ILE A 240 0.88 -7.32 4.19
C ILE A 240 1.95 -7.51 3.11
N CYS A 241 2.29 -8.76 2.84
CA CYS A 241 3.06 -9.22 1.69
C CYS A 241 2.18 -10.22 0.92
N PHE A 242 1.68 -9.80 -0.23
CA PHE A 242 0.88 -10.62 -1.11
C PHE A 242 1.73 -11.23 -2.22
N ASN A 243 1.64 -12.55 -2.40
CA ASN A 243 2.33 -13.26 -3.48
C ASN A 243 1.36 -13.51 -4.65
N GLN A 244 1.63 -12.87 -5.79
CA GLN A 244 0.81 -12.92 -6.99
C GLN A 244 0.90 -14.26 -7.74
N ILE A 245 1.96 -15.04 -7.51
CA ILE A 245 2.17 -16.32 -8.20
C ILE A 245 1.39 -17.44 -7.50
N HIS A 246 1.44 -17.45 -6.17
CA HIS A 246 0.83 -18.50 -5.34
C HIS A 246 -0.54 -18.12 -4.77
N GLY A 247 -0.96 -16.86 -4.91
CA GLY A 247 -2.23 -16.39 -4.33
C GLY A 247 -2.23 -16.46 -2.80
N THR A 248 -1.10 -16.19 -2.16
CA THR A 248 -0.94 -16.24 -0.70
C THR A 248 -0.79 -14.84 -0.13
N VAL A 249 -1.38 -14.59 1.03
CA VAL A 249 -1.24 -13.36 1.79
C VAL A 249 -0.54 -13.71 3.11
N SER A 250 0.64 -13.13 3.33
CA SER A 250 1.30 -13.17 4.64
C SER A 250 1.24 -11.79 5.25
N GLY A 251 0.83 -11.70 6.50
CA GLY A 251 0.50 -10.45 7.16
C GLY A 251 0.88 -10.42 8.62
N ILE A 252 1.06 -9.22 9.16
CA ILE A 252 1.40 -9.01 10.56
C ILE A 252 0.57 -7.84 11.09
N TYR A 253 -0.25 -8.09 12.11
CA TYR A 253 -1.02 -7.05 12.78
C TYR A 253 -0.13 -6.20 13.68
N PHE A 254 -0.38 -4.90 13.68
CA PHE A 254 0.27 -3.94 14.56
C PHE A 254 -0.73 -2.97 15.18
N HIS A 255 -0.60 -2.82 16.49
CA HIS A 255 -1.18 -1.73 17.27
C HIS A 255 -0.30 -1.51 18.51
N ALA A 256 -0.08 -0.26 18.90
CA ALA A 256 0.89 0.10 19.93
C ALA A 256 0.65 -0.56 21.30
N LYS A 257 -0.61 -0.90 21.62
CA LYS A 257 -1.01 -1.50 22.90
C LYS A 257 -1.32 -3.00 22.79
N SER A 258 -1.21 -3.57 21.59
CA SER A 258 -1.54 -4.97 21.35
C SER A 258 -0.32 -5.87 21.46
N GLU A 259 -0.57 -7.17 21.61
CA GLU A 259 0.45 -8.21 21.45
C GLU A 259 1.15 -8.06 20.09
N LYS A 260 2.48 -8.18 20.10
CA LYS A 260 3.30 -7.96 18.90
C LYS A 260 3.26 -9.17 17.99
N PHE A 261 3.38 -8.92 16.69
CA PHE A 261 3.63 -9.93 15.66
C PHE A 261 2.54 -11.01 15.54
N GLN A 262 1.27 -10.65 15.76
CA GLN A 262 0.17 -11.57 15.43
C GLN A 262 0.16 -11.79 13.91
N GLN A 263 0.30 -13.05 13.51
CA GLN A 263 0.52 -13.43 12.11
C GLN A 263 -0.80 -13.69 11.42
N LEU A 264 -0.97 -13.19 10.20
CA LEU A 264 -2.10 -13.42 9.33
C LEU A 264 -1.60 -14.21 8.11
N GLU A 265 -2.09 -15.41 7.91
CA GLU A 265 -1.72 -16.24 6.75
C GLU A 265 -3.00 -16.65 6.02
N LEU A 266 -3.13 -16.26 4.75
CA LEU A 266 -4.30 -16.55 3.93
C LEU A 266 -3.90 -17.16 2.58
N LYS A 267 -4.78 -17.99 2.04
CA LYS A 267 -4.66 -18.58 0.71
C LYS A 267 -5.90 -18.26 -0.12
N HIS A 268 -5.68 -18.01 -1.40
CA HIS A 268 -6.77 -17.79 -2.35
C HIS A 268 -7.72 -18.99 -2.37
N VAL A 269 -9.01 -18.69 -2.35
CA VAL A 269 -10.07 -19.67 -2.53
C VAL A 269 -10.35 -19.76 -4.02
N GLU A 270 -10.14 -20.94 -4.60
CA GLU A 270 -10.31 -21.16 -6.03
C GLU A 270 -11.72 -20.81 -6.50
N ASP A 271 -11.80 -19.93 -7.51
CA ASP A 271 -13.03 -19.48 -8.14
C ASP A 271 -13.28 -20.15 -9.51
N ARG A 272 -12.42 -21.12 -9.87
CA ARG A 272 -12.43 -21.85 -11.16
C ARG A 272 -12.41 -20.92 -12.38
N GLY A 273 -11.87 -19.71 -12.23
CA GLY A 273 -11.84 -18.70 -13.28
C GLY A 273 -13.17 -17.95 -13.48
N CYS A 274 -14.19 -18.24 -12.67
CA CYS A 274 -15.47 -17.55 -12.70
C CYS A 274 -15.43 -16.35 -11.74
N PHE A 275 -15.45 -15.13 -12.29
CA PHE A 275 -15.56 -13.92 -11.49
C PHE A 275 -16.59 -12.97 -12.09
N ALA A 276 -17.30 -12.24 -11.24
CA ALA A 276 -18.21 -11.19 -11.67
C ALA A 276 -17.38 -9.97 -12.08
N ALA A 277 -17.48 -9.56 -13.34
CA ALA A 277 -16.93 -8.29 -13.81
C ALA A 277 -17.99 -7.20 -13.59
N MET A 278 -17.69 -6.23 -12.72
CA MET A 278 -18.52 -5.05 -12.51
C MET A 278 -17.67 -3.79 -12.74
N GLU A 279 -18.24 -2.82 -13.45
CA GLU A 279 -17.63 -1.52 -13.72
C GLU A 279 -18.57 -0.44 -13.18
N PHE A 280 -18.04 0.49 -12.39
CA PHE A 280 -18.77 1.68 -11.95
C PHE A 280 -18.45 2.82 -12.92
N ARG A 281 -19.48 3.55 -13.34
CA ARG A 281 -19.38 4.68 -14.28
C ARG A 281 -20.06 5.90 -13.70
#